data_AF-A0A6F9B219-F1
#
_entry.id   AF-A0A6F9B219-F1
#
_cell.length_a   1.000
_cell.length_b   1.000
_cell.length_c   1.000
_cell.angle_alpha   90.00
_cell.angle_beta   90.00
_cell.angle_gamma   90.00
#
_symmetry.space_group_name_H-M   'P 1'
#
loop_
_entity.id
_entity.type
_entity.pdbx_description
1 polymer ?
#
loop_
_entity_poly.entity_id
_entity_poly.type
_entity_poly.pdbx_seq_one_letter_code
_entity_poly.pdbx_strand_id
1 'polypeptide(L)'
;MKGYARNFRPGIGGPPVNVAMAIEVASIDHISEANMEYTMTIFLRQSWRDDRLSYNHTNKTLGLDSRFVDKLWLPDTFIVNAKSAWFHDVTVENKLIRLQPDGVILYSSRITSTVACDMDLTKYPMDEQECMLDLESYGYSSEDIVYHWSESQIHIHGLDKLELSQFTIIDYKFVTETMNFKSGITTVLTMTTLMVSARSSLPRASAIKALDVYFWICYVFVFAALIEYAFAHYNADYRLKEKAKSKANKMSSESIVKNGKQAMVLFSLSVAGMNQGLMVSSRRPQHSGADTPGEEDVEHRRGWRARASEEREQEKKCCSCCSKCCCDCKPLQADTIDVYARAVFPATFAIVNVIYWVAYTM
;
A
#
# COMPACT_ATOMS: atom_id res chain seq x y z
N MET A 1 8.36 -53.04 25.13
CA MET A 1 7.13 -53.36 24.37
C MET A 1 6.22 -54.40 25.03
N LYS A 2 6.66 -55.61 25.42
CA LYS A 2 5.79 -56.52 26.19
C LYS A 2 5.33 -55.81 27.48
N GLY A 3 4.01 -55.69 27.69
CA GLY A 3 3.44 -54.95 28.82
C GLY A 3 3.42 -53.42 28.70
N TYR A 4 3.83 -52.84 27.56
CA TYR A 4 3.79 -51.38 27.35
C TYR A 4 2.36 -50.92 27.00
N ALA A 5 1.85 -49.92 27.73
CA ALA A 5 0.51 -49.38 27.56
C ALA A 5 0.57 -47.93 27.05
N ARG A 6 0.48 -47.75 25.72
CA ARG A 6 0.61 -46.44 25.05
C ARG A 6 -0.43 -45.39 25.48
N ASN A 7 -1.55 -45.81 26.06
CA ASN A 7 -2.66 -44.92 26.42
C ASN A 7 -2.40 -44.10 27.71
N PHE A 8 -1.31 -44.38 28.43
CA PHE A 8 -0.95 -43.69 29.67
C PHE A 8 0.39 -42.96 29.51
N ARG A 9 0.44 -41.70 29.95
CA ARG A 9 1.70 -40.92 29.97
C ARG A 9 2.78 -41.58 30.84
N PRO A 10 4.06 -41.36 30.54
CA PRO A 10 5.15 -41.64 31.47
C PRO A 10 4.86 -41.01 32.86
N GLY A 11 5.21 -41.73 33.93
CA GLY A 11 5.07 -41.21 35.30
C GLY A 11 3.64 -40.87 35.73
N ILE A 12 2.59 -41.52 35.21
CA ILE A 12 1.20 -41.28 35.59
C ILE A 12 0.99 -41.30 37.12
N GLY A 13 0.34 -40.25 37.66
CA GLY A 13 0.16 -40.04 39.10
C GLY A 13 1.40 -39.50 39.83
N GLY A 14 2.52 -39.29 39.12
CA GLY A 14 3.71 -38.58 39.54
C GLY A 14 3.87 -37.23 38.83
N PRO A 15 5.08 -36.65 38.79
CA PRO A 15 5.34 -35.32 38.23
C PRO A 15 4.97 -35.22 36.74
N PRO A 16 4.83 -33.99 36.20
CA PRO A 16 4.60 -33.77 34.78
C PRO A 16 5.76 -34.33 33.94
N VAL A 17 5.45 -34.71 32.69
CA VAL A 17 6.45 -35.11 31.70
C VAL A 17 7.03 -33.84 31.08
N ASN A 18 8.31 -33.58 31.35
CA ASN A 18 9.04 -32.51 30.67
C ASN A 18 9.30 -32.93 29.22
N VAL A 19 8.84 -32.11 28.27
CA VAL A 19 9.02 -32.31 26.83
C VAL A 19 9.84 -31.17 26.27
N ALA A 20 11.09 -31.46 25.90
CA ALA A 20 12.00 -30.51 25.28
C ALA A 20 11.65 -30.34 23.79
N MET A 21 11.35 -29.12 23.39
CA MET A 21 10.88 -28.73 22.06
C MET A 21 12.03 -28.12 21.24
N ALA A 22 12.09 -28.47 19.96
CA ALA A 22 13.03 -27.90 19.00
C ALA A 22 12.38 -27.81 17.61
N ILE A 23 12.72 -26.77 16.83
CA ILE A 23 12.13 -26.49 15.52
C ILE A 23 13.24 -26.16 14.52
N GLU A 24 13.13 -26.76 13.35
CA GLU A 24 13.94 -26.46 12.17
C GLU A 24 12.98 -26.11 11.04
N VAL A 25 13.13 -24.93 10.43
CA VAL A 25 12.23 -24.45 9.38
C VAL A 25 12.80 -24.86 8.02
N ALA A 26 12.03 -25.61 7.26
CA ALA A 26 12.41 -26.06 5.91
C ALA A 26 12.05 -25.02 4.84
N SER A 27 10.90 -24.37 4.99
CA SER A 27 10.44 -23.28 4.13
C SER A 27 9.32 -22.47 4.79
N ILE A 28 9.15 -21.23 4.34
CA ILE A 28 7.91 -20.46 4.49
C ILE A 28 7.39 -20.27 3.07
N ASP A 29 6.27 -20.89 2.75
CA ASP A 29 5.87 -21.22 1.39
C ASP A 29 4.93 -20.18 0.76
N HIS A 30 4.07 -19.56 1.57
CA HIS A 30 3.09 -18.56 1.14
C HIS A 30 2.69 -17.67 2.32
N ILE A 31 2.68 -16.35 2.14
CA ILE A 31 2.14 -15.38 3.11
C ILE A 31 0.92 -14.73 2.43
N SER A 32 -0.18 -14.55 3.16
CA SER A 32 -1.40 -13.94 2.63
C SER A 32 -1.97 -12.90 3.58
N GLU A 33 -1.77 -11.65 3.23
CA GLU A 33 -2.31 -10.46 3.89
C GLU A 33 -3.83 -10.38 3.70
N ALA A 34 -4.35 -10.96 2.60
CA ALA A 34 -5.78 -11.02 2.30
C ALA A 34 -6.54 -12.03 3.18
N ASN A 35 -5.91 -13.15 3.53
CA ASN A 35 -6.51 -14.20 4.36
C ASN A 35 -6.07 -14.14 5.84
N MET A 36 -5.12 -13.28 6.20
CA MET A 36 -4.49 -13.22 7.54
C MET A 36 -3.93 -14.60 7.93
N GLU A 37 -3.02 -15.12 7.10
CA GLU A 37 -2.36 -16.40 7.29
C GLU A 37 -1.00 -16.47 6.60
N TYR A 38 -0.17 -17.42 7.05
CA TYR A 38 1.04 -17.84 6.36
C TYR A 38 1.15 -19.36 6.40
N THR A 39 1.82 -19.95 5.42
CA THR A 39 2.10 -21.39 5.35
C THR A 39 3.58 -21.62 5.58
N MET A 40 3.93 -22.44 6.56
CA MET A 40 5.32 -22.86 6.81
C MET A 40 5.45 -24.39 6.84
N THR A 41 6.60 -24.87 6.40
CA THR A 41 7.01 -26.28 6.49
C THR A 41 8.14 -26.41 7.50
N ILE A 42 7.94 -27.23 8.54
CA ILE A 42 8.86 -27.40 9.67
C ILE A 42 9.17 -28.87 9.95
N PHE A 43 10.31 -29.10 10.58
CA PHE A 43 10.59 -30.32 11.33
C PHE A 43 10.39 -30.02 12.82
N LEU A 44 9.25 -30.44 13.36
CA LEU A 44 8.97 -30.35 14.79
C LEU A 44 9.65 -31.52 15.50
N ARG A 45 10.56 -31.21 16.42
CA ARG A 45 11.34 -32.16 17.22
C ARG A 45 10.91 -32.09 18.68
N GLN A 46 10.72 -33.25 19.30
CA GLN A 46 10.26 -33.41 20.67
C GLN A 46 11.13 -34.44 21.39
N SER A 47 11.57 -34.13 22.60
CA SER A 47 12.39 -35.04 23.40
C SER A 47 11.88 -35.16 24.84
N TRP A 48 11.54 -36.37 25.27
CA TRP A 48 11.05 -36.66 26.62
C TRP A 48 11.63 -37.98 27.14
N ARG A 49 11.45 -38.27 28.44
CA ARG A 49 11.87 -39.53 29.07
C ARG A 49 10.68 -40.46 29.29
N ASP A 50 10.83 -41.74 28.92
CA ASP A 50 9.90 -42.81 29.25
C ASP A 50 10.69 -44.02 29.79
N ASP A 51 10.82 -44.11 31.11
CA ASP A 51 11.62 -45.15 31.78
C ASP A 51 11.15 -46.58 31.44
N ARG A 52 9.89 -46.75 31.02
CA ARG A 52 9.29 -48.02 30.56
C ARG A 52 9.95 -48.56 29.28
N LEU A 53 10.80 -47.75 28.64
CA LEU A 53 11.50 -48.06 27.39
C LEU A 53 13.03 -47.97 27.53
N SER A 54 13.54 -47.77 28.74
CA SER A 54 14.98 -47.93 29.03
C SER A 54 15.47 -49.35 28.72
N TYR A 55 16.73 -49.50 28.31
CA TYR A 55 17.33 -50.79 27.96
C TYR A 55 18.82 -50.87 28.30
N ASN A 56 19.22 -51.97 28.94
CA ASN A 56 20.61 -52.21 29.39
C ASN A 56 21.35 -53.26 28.52
N HIS A 57 20.92 -53.44 27.28
CA HIS A 57 21.52 -54.43 26.35
C HIS A 57 22.57 -53.83 25.41
N THR A 58 22.51 -52.51 25.13
CA THR A 58 23.53 -51.80 24.34
C THR A 58 23.60 -50.33 24.78
N ASN A 59 24.79 -49.74 24.73
CA ASN A 59 24.99 -48.30 25.03
C ASN A 59 24.86 -47.42 23.77
N LYS A 60 24.13 -47.89 22.75
CA LYS A 60 23.93 -47.18 21.47
C LYS A 60 22.49 -46.72 21.36
N THR A 61 22.28 -45.53 20.81
CA THR A 61 20.97 -45.03 20.40
C THR A 61 20.36 -45.92 19.32
N LEU A 62 19.11 -46.33 19.53
CA LEU A 62 18.35 -47.14 18.57
C LEU A 62 17.47 -46.21 17.72
N GLY A 63 17.83 -46.04 16.45
CA GLY A 63 16.89 -45.51 15.45
C GLY A 63 15.83 -46.59 15.16
N LEU A 64 14.56 -46.26 15.33
CA LEU A 64 13.45 -47.16 15.04
C LEU A 64 12.71 -46.72 13.78
N ASP A 65 12.07 -47.69 13.13
CA ASP A 65 11.20 -47.47 11.97
C ASP A 65 9.94 -46.68 12.37
N SER A 66 9.43 -45.81 11.48
CA SER A 66 8.26 -44.96 11.75
C SER A 66 7.01 -45.74 12.19
N ARG A 67 6.86 -47.01 11.76
CA ARG A 67 5.76 -47.92 12.15
C ARG A 67 5.86 -48.43 13.61
N PHE A 68 6.81 -47.93 14.40
CA PHE A 68 6.82 -48.05 15.86
C PHE A 68 6.14 -46.87 16.57
N VAL A 69 6.00 -45.71 15.92
CA VAL A 69 5.40 -44.50 16.52
C VAL A 69 3.98 -44.78 17.02
N ASP A 70 3.15 -45.48 16.24
CA ASP A 70 1.78 -45.86 16.62
C ASP A 70 1.68 -46.75 17.88
N LYS A 71 2.77 -47.38 18.30
CA LYS A 71 2.82 -48.33 19.42
C LYS A 71 3.33 -47.68 20.71
N LEU A 72 3.71 -46.41 20.65
CA LEU A 72 4.31 -45.64 21.73
C LEU A 72 3.33 -44.59 22.23
N TRP A 73 3.51 -44.12 23.47
CA TRP A 73 2.89 -42.87 23.90
C TRP A 73 3.65 -41.71 23.27
N LEU A 74 2.93 -40.65 22.89
CA LEU A 74 3.47 -39.41 22.34
C LEU A 74 2.77 -38.23 23.05
N PRO A 75 3.44 -37.08 23.19
CA PRO A 75 2.76 -35.81 23.49
C PRO A 75 1.70 -35.51 22.42
N ASP A 76 0.54 -35.05 22.84
CA ASP A 76 -0.60 -34.68 21.98
C ASP A 76 -0.51 -33.20 21.54
N THR A 77 0.69 -32.79 21.13
CA THR A 77 0.97 -31.40 20.75
C THR A 77 0.21 -31.03 19.49
N PHE A 78 -0.55 -29.94 19.55
CA PHE A 78 -1.24 -29.36 18.40
C PHE A 78 -0.78 -27.91 18.17
N ILE A 79 -0.97 -27.42 16.95
CA ILE A 79 -0.71 -26.03 16.59
C ILE A 79 -2.01 -25.26 16.82
N VAL A 80 -2.04 -24.36 17.80
CA VAL A 80 -3.28 -23.72 18.30
C VAL A 80 -3.89 -22.80 17.23
N ASN A 81 -3.05 -22.06 16.52
CA ASN A 81 -3.42 -21.11 15.49
C ASN A 81 -3.43 -21.69 14.06
N ALA A 82 -3.37 -23.02 13.89
CA ALA A 82 -3.45 -23.64 12.57
C ALA A 82 -4.87 -23.66 12.00
N LYS A 83 -5.03 -23.17 10.76
CA LYS A 83 -6.25 -23.33 9.95
C LYS A 83 -6.28 -24.70 9.25
N SER A 84 -5.11 -25.19 8.86
CA SER A 84 -4.91 -26.55 8.32
C SER A 84 -3.46 -26.97 8.53
N ALA A 85 -3.23 -28.26 8.81
CA ALA A 85 -1.89 -28.83 8.94
C ALA A 85 -1.88 -30.28 8.47
N TRP A 86 -0.75 -30.74 7.91
CA TRP A 86 -0.57 -32.11 7.46
C TRP A 86 0.86 -32.61 7.66
N PHE A 87 0.99 -33.91 7.90
CA PHE A 87 2.27 -34.62 7.90
C PHE A 87 2.69 -35.01 6.49
N HIS A 88 3.98 -35.07 6.23
CA HIS A 88 4.51 -35.53 4.94
C HIS A 88 4.64 -37.06 4.92
N ASP A 89 4.03 -37.73 3.94
CA ASP A 89 3.91 -39.21 3.87
C ASP A 89 4.62 -39.87 2.68
N VAL A 90 5.19 -39.08 1.77
CA VAL A 90 5.93 -39.57 0.60
C VAL A 90 7.44 -39.68 0.91
N THR A 91 8.12 -40.79 0.61
CA THR A 91 7.61 -42.11 0.16
C THR A 91 7.14 -43.01 1.33
N VAL A 92 7.40 -42.58 2.56
CA VAL A 92 6.92 -43.14 3.83
C VAL A 92 6.63 -41.95 4.75
N GLU A 93 5.78 -42.12 5.76
CA GLU A 93 5.60 -41.14 6.84
C GLU A 93 6.95 -40.60 7.34
N ASN A 94 7.15 -39.29 7.18
CA ASN A 94 8.36 -38.56 7.55
C ASN A 94 8.39 -38.28 9.06
N LYS A 95 8.32 -39.37 9.83
CA LYS A 95 8.42 -39.47 11.28
C LYS A 95 9.71 -40.19 11.62
N LEU A 96 10.67 -39.49 12.22
CA LEU A 96 11.90 -40.06 12.76
C LEU A 96 11.72 -40.31 14.25
N ILE A 97 12.20 -41.45 14.74
CA ILE A 97 12.26 -41.74 16.17
C ILE A 97 13.59 -42.41 16.55
N ARG A 98 14.20 -41.92 17.63
CA ARG A 98 15.43 -42.45 18.22
C ARG A 98 15.23 -42.64 19.72
N LEU A 99 15.49 -43.85 20.20
CA LEU A 99 15.43 -44.21 21.61
C LEU A 99 16.86 -44.27 22.17
N GLN A 100 17.08 -43.68 23.33
CA GLN A 100 18.34 -43.72 24.08
C GLN A 100 18.31 -44.82 25.16
N PRO A 101 19.46 -45.40 25.57
CA PRO A 101 19.51 -46.49 26.56
C PRO A 101 18.85 -46.16 27.90
N ASP A 102 18.88 -44.88 28.29
CA ASP A 102 18.30 -44.35 29.51
C ASP A 102 16.78 -44.06 29.42
N GLY A 103 16.14 -44.39 28.30
CA GLY A 103 14.71 -44.19 28.08
C GLY A 103 14.33 -42.82 27.52
N VAL A 104 15.28 -41.96 27.14
CA VAL A 104 14.95 -40.73 26.40
C VAL A 104 14.52 -41.07 24.97
N ILE A 105 13.39 -40.53 24.54
CA ILE A 105 12.88 -40.62 23.16
C ILE A 105 13.09 -39.26 22.50
N LEU A 106 13.76 -39.24 21.35
CA LEU A 106 13.70 -38.14 20.39
C LEU A 106 12.73 -38.53 19.28
N TYR A 107 11.62 -37.82 19.18
CA TYR A 107 10.68 -37.86 18.06
C TYR A 107 10.88 -36.63 17.18
N SER A 108 10.72 -36.78 15.87
CA SER A 108 10.75 -35.68 14.91
C SER A 108 9.76 -35.96 13.80
N SER A 109 8.98 -34.96 13.41
CA SER A 109 8.02 -35.09 12.30
C SER A 109 8.09 -33.89 11.36
N ARG A 110 7.96 -34.14 10.05
CA ARG A 110 7.82 -33.07 9.05
C ARG A 110 6.36 -32.70 8.90
N ILE A 111 6.04 -31.43 9.17
CA ILE A 111 4.69 -30.86 9.16
C ILE A 111 4.71 -29.66 8.21
N THR A 112 3.70 -29.52 7.36
CA THR A 112 3.35 -28.21 6.79
C THR A 112 2.06 -27.74 7.44
N SER A 113 2.01 -26.46 7.80
CA SER A 113 0.87 -25.84 8.48
C SER A 113 0.57 -24.48 7.89
N THR A 114 -0.69 -24.23 7.55
CA THR A 114 -1.23 -22.90 7.27
C THR A 114 -1.78 -22.33 8.57
N VAL A 115 -1.12 -21.27 9.05
CA VAL A 115 -1.25 -20.71 10.40
C VAL A 115 -1.85 -19.31 10.30
N ALA A 116 -2.82 -19.00 11.17
CA ALA A 116 -3.41 -17.68 11.24
C ALA A 116 -2.43 -16.66 11.83
N CYS A 117 -2.34 -15.49 11.20
CA CYS A 117 -1.55 -14.36 11.67
C CYS A 117 -2.36 -13.08 11.40
N ASP A 118 -2.72 -12.36 12.47
CA ASP A 118 -3.45 -11.10 12.40
C ASP A 118 -2.45 -9.98 12.10
N MET A 119 -2.47 -9.44 10.88
CA MET A 119 -1.44 -8.54 10.35
C MET A 119 -1.90 -7.08 10.41
N ASP A 120 -1.06 -6.19 10.96
CA ASP A 120 -1.33 -4.75 10.94
C ASP A 120 -0.89 -4.13 9.60
N LEU A 121 -1.80 -4.13 8.63
CA LEU A 121 -1.56 -3.63 7.28
C LEU A 121 -1.69 -2.09 7.16
N THR A 122 -1.71 -1.33 8.26
CA THR A 122 -1.85 0.14 8.19
C THR A 122 -0.66 0.82 7.49
N LYS A 123 0.57 0.37 7.77
CA LYS A 123 1.80 0.85 7.13
C LYS A 123 2.10 0.22 5.75
N TYR A 124 1.27 -0.69 5.26
CA TYR A 124 1.54 -1.49 4.06
C TYR A 124 1.94 -0.64 2.83
N PRO A 125 3.06 -0.95 2.13
CA PRO A 125 3.92 -2.14 2.24
C PRO A 125 5.24 -1.89 3.00
N MET A 126 5.28 -0.88 3.89
CA MET A 126 6.44 -0.52 4.70
C MET A 126 6.23 -0.95 6.17
N ASP A 127 5.61 -2.12 6.34
CA ASP A 127 5.11 -2.69 7.58
C ASP A 127 5.98 -3.86 8.08
N GLU A 128 6.08 -3.99 9.41
CA GLU A 128 6.69 -5.14 10.09
C GLU A 128 5.57 -6.00 10.68
N GLN A 129 5.65 -7.33 10.53
CA GLN A 129 4.59 -8.26 10.94
C GLN A 129 5.13 -9.33 11.89
N GLU A 130 4.55 -9.43 13.09
CA GLU A 130 4.89 -10.46 14.08
C GLU A 130 3.92 -11.65 14.00
N CYS A 131 4.31 -12.70 13.27
CA CYS A 131 3.50 -13.92 13.14
C CYS A 131 3.98 -15.04 14.07
N MET A 132 3.12 -15.41 15.03
CA MET A 132 3.39 -16.48 16.00
C MET A 132 3.09 -17.89 15.46
N LEU A 133 3.70 -18.90 16.07
CA LEU A 133 3.41 -20.33 15.87
C LEU A 133 3.16 -20.95 17.25
N ASP A 134 1.89 -21.15 17.61
CA ASP A 134 1.51 -21.52 18.97
C ASP A 134 1.41 -23.04 19.10
N LEU A 135 2.11 -23.62 20.08
CA LEU A 135 2.19 -25.06 20.34
C LEU A 135 1.71 -25.39 21.76
N GLU A 136 0.64 -26.17 21.88
CA GLU A 136 0.02 -26.53 23.17
C GLU A 136 -0.30 -28.04 23.23
N SER A 137 -0.59 -28.59 24.41
CA SER A 137 -1.11 -29.96 24.59
C SER A 137 -2.64 -29.90 24.53
N TYR A 138 -3.25 -30.83 23.79
CA TYR A 138 -4.70 -30.82 23.62
C TYR A 138 -5.47 -31.34 24.85
N GLY A 139 -4.93 -32.35 25.55
CA GLY A 139 -5.61 -33.06 26.62
C GLY A 139 -4.85 -33.17 27.95
N TYR A 140 -3.57 -32.77 28.01
CA TYR A 140 -2.79 -32.76 29.26
C TYR A 140 -2.62 -31.36 29.83
N SER A 141 -2.78 -31.25 31.15
CA SER A 141 -2.56 -30.01 31.89
C SER A 141 -1.08 -29.76 32.17
N SER A 142 -0.75 -28.59 32.72
CA SER A 142 0.58 -28.29 33.27
C SER A 142 0.98 -29.17 34.48
N GLU A 143 0.04 -29.92 35.07
CA GLU A 143 0.32 -30.95 36.08
C GLU A 143 0.77 -32.29 35.43
N ASP A 144 0.54 -32.45 34.13
CA ASP A 144 0.78 -33.69 33.37
C ASP A 144 1.89 -33.60 32.32
N ILE A 145 2.02 -32.47 31.62
CA ILE A 145 3.06 -32.17 30.65
C ILE A 145 3.55 -30.73 30.85
N VAL A 146 4.87 -30.53 30.76
CA VAL A 146 5.48 -29.19 30.67
C VAL A 146 6.35 -29.14 29.42
N TYR A 147 6.00 -28.27 28.48
CA TYR A 147 6.85 -27.94 27.35
C TYR A 147 7.92 -26.92 27.75
N HIS A 148 9.12 -27.08 27.21
CA HIS A 148 10.17 -26.07 27.27
C HIS A 148 11.02 -26.15 26.00
N TRP A 149 11.64 -25.05 25.60
CA TRP A 149 12.63 -25.09 24.51
C TRP A 149 13.86 -25.89 24.94
N SER A 150 14.43 -26.65 24.00
CA SER A 150 15.64 -27.44 24.22
C SER A 150 16.87 -26.53 24.38
N GLU A 151 17.80 -26.88 25.27
CA GLU A 151 19.04 -26.11 25.50
C GLU A 151 19.91 -25.98 24.24
N SER A 152 19.79 -26.91 23.28
CA SER A 152 20.46 -26.81 21.97
C SER A 152 19.76 -25.88 20.97
N GLN A 153 18.53 -25.45 21.24
CA GLN A 153 17.71 -24.59 20.37
C GLN A 153 18.07 -23.10 20.56
N ILE A 154 19.35 -22.76 20.36
CA ILE A 154 19.82 -21.36 20.43
C ILE A 154 19.39 -20.59 19.17
N HIS A 155 19.34 -21.27 18.02
CA HIS A 155 18.93 -20.70 16.73
C HIS A 155 17.94 -21.61 16.01
N ILE A 156 17.03 -21.01 15.24
CA ILE A 156 16.18 -21.76 14.30
C ILE A 156 17.03 -22.14 13.08
N HIS A 157 17.44 -23.41 13.01
CA HIS A 157 18.14 -23.92 11.83
C HIS A 157 17.24 -23.83 10.58
N GLY A 158 17.83 -23.42 9.45
CA GLY A 158 17.17 -23.32 8.15
C GLY A 158 16.66 -21.91 7.84
N LEU A 159 16.23 -21.15 8.88
CA LEU A 159 15.78 -19.77 8.77
C LEU A 159 16.86 -18.87 8.14
N ASP A 160 18.12 -19.16 8.43
CA ASP A 160 19.34 -18.52 7.92
C ASP A 160 19.56 -18.67 6.39
N LYS A 161 18.72 -19.46 5.71
CA LYS A 161 18.83 -19.79 4.28
C LYS A 161 17.52 -19.55 3.50
N LEU A 162 16.52 -18.93 4.12
CA LEU A 162 15.23 -18.66 3.49
C LEU A 162 15.27 -17.33 2.73
N GLU A 163 15.28 -17.41 1.40
CA GLU A 163 15.00 -16.25 0.55
C GLU A 163 13.48 -16.20 0.28
N LEU A 164 12.83 -15.17 0.80
CA LEU A 164 11.41 -14.88 0.55
C LEU A 164 11.28 -13.80 -0.53
N SER A 165 10.21 -13.86 -1.32
CA SER A 165 10.02 -13.02 -2.51
C SER A 165 9.53 -11.59 -2.23
N GLN A 166 8.99 -11.35 -1.04
CA GLN A 166 8.32 -10.09 -0.65
C GLN A 166 8.67 -9.59 0.76
N PHE A 167 9.06 -10.51 1.66
CA PHE A 167 9.32 -10.23 3.07
C PHE A 167 10.78 -10.53 3.41
N THR A 168 11.31 -9.91 4.46
CA THR A 168 12.63 -10.22 5.04
C THR A 168 12.45 -10.61 6.50
N ILE A 169 13.08 -11.69 6.93
CA ILE A 169 13.03 -12.13 8.33
C ILE A 169 14.03 -11.28 9.13
N ILE A 170 13.53 -10.45 10.05
CA ILE A 170 14.34 -9.50 10.83
C ILE A 170 14.91 -10.17 12.09
N ASP A 171 14.05 -10.83 12.87
CA ASP A 171 14.39 -11.49 14.14
C ASP A 171 13.42 -12.65 14.41
N TYR A 172 13.71 -13.50 15.40
CA TYR A 172 12.80 -14.53 15.92
C TYR A 172 12.98 -14.68 17.44
N LYS A 173 11.87 -14.88 18.17
CA LYS A 173 11.88 -15.05 19.63
C LYS A 173 11.23 -16.37 20.05
N PHE A 174 11.86 -17.06 21.01
CA PHE A 174 11.27 -18.22 21.66
C PHE A 174 10.57 -17.77 22.94
N VAL A 175 9.27 -18.05 23.05
CA VAL A 175 8.44 -17.74 24.23
C VAL A 175 7.99 -19.06 24.87
N THR A 176 7.91 -19.09 26.21
CA THR A 176 7.31 -20.19 26.97
C THR A 176 6.40 -19.58 28.03
N GLU A 177 5.10 -19.81 27.93
CA GLU A 177 4.11 -19.34 28.90
C GLU A 177 3.26 -20.48 29.44
N THR A 178 2.93 -20.42 30.73
CA THR A 178 2.08 -21.42 31.39
C THR A 178 0.64 -20.92 31.45
N MET A 179 -0.19 -21.34 30.50
CA MET A 179 -1.61 -20.97 30.46
C MET A 179 -2.40 -21.66 31.58
N ASN A 180 -2.83 -20.86 32.56
CA ASN A 180 -3.67 -21.32 33.66
C ASN A 180 -5.15 -21.30 33.24
N PHE A 181 -5.59 -22.37 32.59
CA PHE A 181 -6.91 -22.47 31.96
C PHE A 181 -8.06 -22.44 32.99
N LYS A 182 -8.64 -21.25 33.22
CA LYS A 182 -9.81 -21.10 34.11
C LYS A 182 -11.07 -21.64 33.46
N SER A 183 -11.69 -22.61 34.15
CA SER A 183 -12.79 -23.45 33.65
C SER A 183 -13.97 -22.66 33.05
N GLY A 184 -14.26 -22.94 31.77
CA GLY A 184 -15.56 -22.90 31.07
C GLY A 184 -16.40 -21.61 31.09
N ILE A 185 -16.74 -21.11 32.27
CA ILE A 185 -17.64 -19.97 32.45
C ILE A 185 -16.99 -18.68 31.94
N THR A 186 -15.68 -18.51 32.19
CA THR A 186 -14.91 -17.39 31.64
C THR A 186 -14.77 -17.47 30.12
N THR A 187 -14.62 -18.66 29.53
CA THR A 187 -14.50 -18.79 28.06
C THR A 187 -15.83 -18.58 27.36
N VAL A 188 -16.98 -18.97 27.93
CA VAL A 188 -18.30 -18.61 27.39
C VAL A 188 -18.53 -17.10 27.47
N LEU A 189 -18.13 -16.45 28.56
CA LEU A 189 -18.26 -15.00 28.71
C LEU A 189 -17.34 -14.23 27.75
N THR A 190 -16.07 -14.61 27.62
CA THR A 190 -15.16 -14.00 26.63
C THR A 190 -15.60 -14.29 25.21
N MET A 191 -16.02 -15.50 24.85
CA MET A 191 -16.56 -15.79 23.51
C MET A 191 -17.83 -15.00 23.20
N THR A 192 -18.71 -14.78 24.18
CA THR A 192 -19.87 -13.89 24.00
C THR A 192 -19.43 -12.43 23.78
N THR A 193 -18.45 -11.97 24.55
CA THR A 193 -17.92 -10.59 24.47
C THR A 193 -17.17 -10.36 23.15
N LEU A 194 -16.37 -11.34 22.73
CA LEU A 194 -15.64 -11.37 21.47
C LEU A 194 -16.59 -11.54 20.28
N MET A 195 -17.71 -12.25 20.40
CA MET A 195 -18.73 -12.29 19.33
C MET A 195 -19.47 -10.95 19.21
N VAL A 196 -19.60 -10.19 20.30
CA VAL A 196 -20.14 -8.82 20.26
C VAL A 196 -19.12 -7.84 19.64
N SER A 197 -17.83 -7.91 20.00
CA SER A 197 -16.81 -7.05 19.38
C SER A 197 -16.51 -7.44 17.92
N ALA A 198 -16.41 -8.73 17.60
CA ALA A 198 -16.18 -9.23 16.23
C ALA A 198 -17.29 -8.81 15.27
N ARG A 199 -18.55 -8.66 15.74
CA ARG A 199 -19.63 -8.09 14.93
C ARG A 199 -19.43 -6.60 14.58
N SER A 200 -18.58 -5.89 15.30
CA SER A 200 -18.14 -4.52 14.98
C SER A 200 -16.85 -4.46 14.15
N SER A 201 -16.00 -5.49 14.22
CA SER A 201 -14.74 -5.59 13.47
C SER A 201 -14.75 -6.61 12.31
N LEU A 202 -15.93 -7.04 11.85
CA LEU A 202 -16.08 -7.94 10.69
C LEU A 202 -15.30 -7.37 9.49
N PRO A 203 -14.35 -8.12 8.89
CA PRO A 203 -13.39 -7.59 7.93
C PRO A 203 -14.05 -7.27 6.57
N ARG A 204 -14.62 -6.07 6.47
CA ARG A 204 -14.73 -5.36 5.19
C ARG A 204 -13.42 -4.63 4.96
N ALA A 205 -12.80 -4.87 3.80
CA ALA A 205 -11.58 -4.20 3.38
C ALA A 205 -11.81 -2.71 3.12
N SER A 206 -11.79 -1.91 4.18
CA SER A 206 -11.80 -0.45 4.16
C SER A 206 -10.95 0.16 5.30
N ALA A 207 -9.93 -0.58 5.76
CA ALA A 207 -8.81 0.01 6.46
C ALA A 207 -7.98 0.78 5.42
N ILE A 208 -7.74 2.08 5.67
CA ILE A 208 -6.98 2.94 4.76
C ILE A 208 -5.50 2.55 4.89
N LYS A 209 -4.91 1.99 3.83
CA LYS A 209 -3.47 1.68 3.79
C LYS A 209 -2.66 2.93 3.48
N ALA A 210 -1.37 2.93 3.84
CA ALA A 210 -0.44 3.99 3.45
C ALA A 210 -0.47 4.29 1.94
N LEU A 211 -0.51 3.25 1.09
CA LEU A 211 -0.69 3.39 -0.37
C LEU A 211 -1.97 4.13 -0.78
N ASP A 212 -3.09 3.90 -0.10
CA ASP A 212 -4.36 4.58 -0.43
C ASP A 212 -4.26 6.07 -0.14
N VAL A 213 -3.59 6.45 0.97
CA VAL A 213 -3.27 7.85 1.29
C VAL A 213 -2.35 8.46 0.23
N TYR A 214 -1.31 7.74 -0.18
CA TYR A 214 -0.37 8.21 -1.21
C TYR A 214 -1.07 8.44 -2.56
N PHE A 215 -1.87 7.48 -3.04
CA PHE A 215 -2.63 7.63 -4.27
C PHE A 215 -3.68 8.75 -4.19
N TRP A 216 -4.33 8.93 -3.03
CA TRP A 216 -5.26 10.04 -2.82
C TRP A 216 -4.57 11.41 -2.89
N ILE A 217 -3.39 11.55 -2.26
CA ILE A 217 -2.55 12.75 -2.36
C ILE A 217 -2.15 13.00 -3.82
N CYS A 218 -1.59 12.01 -4.52
CA CYS A 218 -1.21 12.13 -5.92
C CYS A 218 -2.40 12.52 -6.82
N TYR A 219 -3.58 11.93 -6.60
CA TYR A 219 -4.81 12.27 -7.32
C TYR A 219 -5.22 13.74 -7.11
N VAL A 220 -5.19 14.24 -5.88
CA VAL A 220 -5.49 15.65 -5.57
C VAL A 220 -4.50 16.60 -6.25
N PHE A 221 -3.20 16.27 -6.26
CA PHE A 221 -2.19 17.06 -6.99
C PHE A 221 -2.43 17.07 -8.50
N VAL A 222 -2.69 15.91 -9.13
CA VAL A 222 -2.99 15.83 -10.58
C VAL A 222 -4.26 16.61 -10.92
N PHE A 223 -5.30 16.52 -10.10
CA PHE A 223 -6.55 17.26 -10.29
C PHE A 223 -6.35 18.78 -10.15
N ALA A 224 -5.53 19.22 -9.19
CA ALA A 224 -5.19 20.63 -9.02
C ALA A 224 -4.44 21.20 -10.25
N ALA A 225 -3.50 20.45 -10.84
CA ALA A 225 -2.79 20.85 -12.05
C ALA A 225 -3.73 21.00 -13.27
N LEU A 226 -4.75 20.14 -13.39
CA LEU A 226 -5.78 20.25 -14.44
C LEU A 226 -6.67 21.49 -14.26
N ILE A 227 -7.03 21.83 -13.01
CA ILE A 227 -7.77 23.07 -12.70
C ILE A 227 -6.92 24.30 -13.01
N GLU A 228 -5.63 24.29 -12.65
CA GLU A 228 -4.72 25.40 -12.92
C GLU A 228 -4.55 25.65 -14.42
N TYR A 229 -4.33 24.59 -15.21
CA TYR A 229 -4.28 24.66 -16.66
C TYR A 229 -5.57 25.24 -17.26
N ALA A 230 -6.74 24.77 -16.81
CA ALA A 230 -8.03 25.28 -17.27
C ALA A 230 -8.22 26.78 -16.94
N PHE A 231 -7.80 27.21 -15.74
CA PHE A 231 -7.84 28.61 -15.31
C PHE A 231 -6.86 29.49 -16.11
N ALA A 232 -5.63 29.03 -16.34
CA ALA A 232 -4.63 29.72 -17.15
C ALA A 232 -5.11 29.89 -18.60
N HIS A 233 -5.67 28.83 -19.21
CA HIS A 233 -6.23 28.88 -20.56
C HIS A 233 -7.45 29.82 -20.65
N TYR A 234 -8.38 29.75 -19.70
CA TYR A 234 -9.55 30.65 -19.64
C TYR A 234 -9.13 32.12 -19.53
N ASN A 235 -8.16 32.42 -18.67
CA ASN A 235 -7.65 33.79 -18.50
C ASN A 235 -6.90 34.29 -19.76
N ALA A 236 -6.12 33.43 -20.41
CA ALA A 236 -5.44 33.78 -21.66
C ALA A 236 -6.46 34.15 -22.76
N ASP A 237 -7.49 33.34 -22.95
CA ASP A 237 -8.55 33.56 -23.94
C ASP A 237 -9.43 34.79 -23.60
N TYR A 238 -9.75 35.00 -22.32
CA TYR A 238 -10.39 36.24 -21.85
C TYR A 238 -9.56 37.48 -22.20
N ARG A 239 -8.24 37.45 -21.94
CA ARG A 239 -7.32 38.55 -22.25
C ARG A 239 -7.14 38.78 -23.76
N LEU A 240 -7.23 37.75 -24.60
CA LEU A 240 -7.25 37.91 -26.06
C LEU A 240 -8.51 38.67 -26.51
N LYS A 241 -9.68 38.31 -25.98
CA LYS A 241 -10.96 38.98 -26.25
C LYS A 241 -10.97 40.43 -25.76
N GLU A 242 -10.36 40.71 -24.61
CA GLU A 242 -10.19 42.06 -24.07
C GLU A 242 -9.23 42.92 -24.93
N LYS A 243 -8.09 42.36 -25.34
CA LYS A 243 -7.15 43.01 -26.29
C LYS A 243 -7.81 43.30 -27.64
N ALA A 244 -8.69 42.42 -28.13
CA ALA A 244 -9.46 42.64 -29.35
C ALA A 244 -10.44 43.81 -29.23
N LYS A 245 -11.22 43.89 -28.13
CA LYS A 245 -12.12 45.02 -27.84
C LYS A 245 -11.35 46.35 -27.75
N SER A 246 -10.20 46.35 -27.06
CA SER A 246 -9.34 47.53 -26.95
C SER A 246 -8.84 48.02 -28.32
N LYS A 247 -8.37 47.11 -29.18
CA LYS A 247 -7.97 47.43 -30.56
C LYS A 247 -9.13 47.99 -31.39
N ALA A 248 -10.33 47.40 -31.29
CA ALA A 248 -11.52 47.90 -32.00
C ALA A 248 -11.89 49.33 -31.59
N ASN A 249 -11.93 49.61 -30.28
CA ASN A 249 -12.21 50.95 -29.77
C ASN A 249 -11.13 51.97 -30.18
N LYS A 250 -9.83 51.60 -30.14
CA LYS A 250 -8.75 52.49 -30.59
C LYS A 250 -8.85 52.80 -32.09
N MET A 251 -9.14 51.80 -32.91
CA MET A 251 -9.28 51.97 -34.37
C MET A 251 -10.51 52.82 -34.74
N SER A 252 -11.59 52.74 -33.96
CA SER A 252 -12.74 53.66 -34.06
C SER A 252 -12.37 55.10 -33.67
N SER A 253 -11.59 55.29 -32.60
CA SER A 253 -11.14 56.62 -32.19
C SER A 253 -10.17 57.25 -33.19
N GLU A 254 -9.25 56.47 -33.78
CA GLU A 254 -8.31 56.94 -34.79
C GLU A 254 -8.98 57.29 -36.14
N SER A 255 -10.10 56.66 -36.51
CA SER A 255 -10.86 57.04 -37.70
C SER A 255 -11.64 58.35 -37.49
N ILE A 256 -12.21 58.57 -36.30
CA ILE A 256 -12.84 59.84 -35.90
C ILE A 256 -11.81 60.99 -35.93
N VAL A 257 -10.60 60.79 -35.39
CA VAL A 257 -9.54 61.81 -35.39
C VAL A 257 -9.05 62.15 -36.80
N LYS A 258 -9.01 61.18 -37.73
CA LYS A 258 -8.67 61.45 -39.13
C LYS A 258 -9.72 62.31 -39.85
N ASN A 259 -11.00 62.09 -39.57
CA ASN A 259 -12.08 62.92 -40.11
C ASN A 259 -12.10 64.34 -39.50
N GLY A 260 -11.52 64.52 -38.30
CA GLY A 260 -11.40 65.82 -37.61
C GLY A 260 -10.56 66.90 -38.30
N LYS A 261 -9.95 66.63 -39.46
CA LYS A 261 -9.21 67.64 -40.26
C LYS A 261 -10.00 68.32 -41.38
N GLN A 262 -11.26 67.97 -41.61
CA GLN A 262 -12.17 68.75 -42.46
C GLN A 262 -13.52 68.99 -41.78
N ALA A 263 -13.58 70.05 -40.97
CA ALA A 263 -14.84 70.60 -40.49
C ALA A 263 -15.53 71.42 -41.61
N MET A 264 -16.27 70.74 -42.49
CA MET A 264 -17.37 71.37 -43.22
C MET A 264 -18.67 70.81 -42.68
N VAL A 265 -19.54 71.67 -42.16
CA VAL A 265 -20.82 71.27 -41.57
C VAL A 265 -21.78 70.88 -42.69
N LEU A 266 -22.18 69.61 -42.74
CA LEU A 266 -23.34 69.15 -43.49
C LEU A 266 -24.31 68.44 -42.55
N PHE A 267 -25.44 69.11 -42.32
CA PHE A 267 -26.64 68.50 -41.74
C PHE A 267 -27.24 67.51 -42.74
N SER A 268 -27.71 66.36 -42.24
CA SER A 268 -28.77 65.60 -42.88
C SER A 268 -29.70 65.01 -41.82
N LEU A 269 -30.98 65.37 -41.88
CA LEU A 269 -32.03 64.64 -41.16
C LEU A 269 -32.48 63.46 -42.03
N SER A 270 -32.81 62.33 -41.39
CA SER A 270 -33.93 61.54 -41.87
C SER A 270 -34.68 60.86 -40.72
N VAL A 271 -35.99 61.02 -40.82
CA VAL A 271 -37.09 60.57 -39.95
C VAL A 271 -37.00 59.10 -39.52
N ALA A 272 -37.42 58.81 -38.29
CA ALA A 272 -37.69 57.44 -37.85
C ALA A 272 -39.00 56.93 -38.47
N GLY A 273 -38.92 55.87 -39.29
CA GLY A 273 -40.07 55.16 -39.86
C GLY A 273 -40.29 53.82 -39.15
N MET A 274 -41.53 53.55 -38.73
CA MET A 274 -41.92 52.37 -37.97
C MET A 274 -42.77 51.44 -38.83
N ASN A 275 -42.45 50.13 -38.88
CA ASN A 275 -43.40 48.99 -38.85
C ASN A 275 -42.74 47.62 -39.15
N GLN A 276 -43.52 46.55 -38.95
CA GLN A 276 -43.10 45.15 -38.94
C GLN A 276 -43.02 44.50 -40.34
N GLY A 277 -42.23 43.42 -40.46
CA GLY A 277 -42.17 42.53 -41.63
C GLY A 277 -41.69 41.12 -41.23
N LEU A 278 -42.16 40.06 -41.91
CA LEU A 278 -42.15 38.69 -41.38
C LEU A 278 -41.46 37.65 -42.29
N MET A 279 -40.45 36.96 -41.74
CA MET A 279 -39.97 35.59 -42.10
C MET A 279 -39.42 35.29 -43.53
N VAL A 280 -38.95 34.02 -43.67
CA VAL A 280 -38.53 33.28 -44.89
C VAL A 280 -37.13 33.68 -45.42
N SER A 281 -36.03 32.93 -45.22
CA SER A 281 -35.69 31.49 -45.38
C SER A 281 -35.30 31.06 -46.80
N SER A 282 -34.05 30.63 -46.98
CA SER A 282 -33.62 29.67 -48.02
C SER A 282 -32.33 28.93 -47.59
N ARG A 283 -31.89 27.91 -48.36
CA ARG A 283 -31.00 26.81 -47.91
C ARG A 283 -29.63 26.77 -48.64
N ARG A 284 -28.70 25.94 -48.11
CA ARG A 284 -27.44 25.47 -48.77
C ARG A 284 -27.75 24.59 -50.01
N PRO A 285 -26.77 24.37 -50.93
CA PRO A 285 -25.67 23.39 -50.80
C PRO A 285 -24.27 24.06 -50.94
N GLN A 286 -23.10 23.52 -50.58
CA GLN A 286 -22.56 22.16 -50.29
C GLN A 286 -21.95 21.38 -51.48
N HIS A 287 -20.62 21.53 -51.66
CA HIS A 287 -19.61 20.51 -52.00
C HIS A 287 -18.23 21.12 -51.59
N SER A 288 -17.21 20.43 -51.06
CA SER A 288 -16.56 19.12 -51.35
C SER A 288 -15.64 19.15 -52.57
N GLY A 289 -14.33 19.00 -52.33
CA GLY A 289 -13.29 18.87 -53.36
C GLY A 289 -11.91 19.13 -52.77
N ALA A 290 -10.93 18.28 -53.08
CA ALA A 290 -9.51 18.46 -52.77
C ALA A 290 -8.71 18.35 -54.08
N ASP A 291 -7.48 18.87 -54.11
CA ASP A 291 -6.26 18.24 -54.65
C ASP A 291 -5.14 19.27 -54.92
N THR A 292 -3.91 18.76 -55.02
CA THR A 292 -2.63 19.43 -55.35
C THR A 292 -1.83 18.46 -56.28
N PRO A 293 -0.64 18.78 -56.89
CA PRO A 293 0.30 19.90 -56.65
C PRO A 293 0.92 20.56 -57.92
N GLY A 294 1.97 21.39 -57.72
CA GLY A 294 2.83 22.08 -58.70
C GLY A 294 3.05 23.56 -58.28
N GLU A 295 4.23 24.05 -57.88
CA GLU A 295 5.50 24.29 -58.62
C GLU A 295 5.33 25.29 -59.79
N GLU A 296 6.03 26.42 -59.90
CA GLU A 296 7.18 27.06 -59.16
C GLU A 296 6.96 28.61 -59.14
N ASP A 297 7.65 29.53 -58.44
CA ASP A 297 8.55 29.61 -57.24
C ASP A 297 8.62 31.12 -56.79
N VAL A 298 9.60 31.51 -55.95
CA VAL A 298 10.24 32.82 -55.77
C VAL A 298 9.71 33.79 -54.69
N GLU A 299 10.63 34.11 -53.76
CA GLU A 299 10.72 35.27 -52.82
C GLU A 299 9.46 35.68 -52.00
N HIS A 300 9.45 35.53 -50.67
CA HIS A 300 10.32 36.30 -49.78
C HIS A 300 10.47 35.67 -48.37
N ARG A 301 11.64 35.10 -48.02
CA ARG A 301 11.96 34.63 -46.64
C ARG A 301 13.32 35.12 -46.15
N ARG A 302 13.37 36.36 -45.61
CA ARG A 302 14.43 36.92 -44.73
C ARG A 302 13.78 38.01 -43.86
N GLY A 303 14.16 38.17 -42.58
CA GLY A 303 13.82 39.39 -41.81
C GLY A 303 13.61 39.30 -40.29
N TRP A 304 13.24 38.16 -39.70
CA TRP A 304 12.98 38.07 -38.24
C TRP A 304 14.26 37.94 -37.40
N ARG A 305 15.20 38.89 -37.56
CA ARG A 305 16.36 39.12 -36.68
C ARG A 305 17.11 40.43 -37.05
N ALA A 306 16.62 41.60 -36.64
CA ALA A 306 17.43 42.84 -36.47
C ALA A 306 16.59 44.05 -35.98
N ARG A 307 16.49 44.26 -34.66
CA ARG A 307 16.63 45.55 -33.95
C ARG A 307 16.27 45.39 -32.47
N ALA A 308 17.29 45.05 -31.70
CA ALA A 308 17.42 45.49 -30.32
C ALA A 308 18.48 46.60 -30.26
N SER A 309 18.58 47.29 -29.13
CA SER A 309 19.39 48.49 -28.87
C SER A 309 18.85 49.82 -29.42
N GLU A 310 19.19 50.89 -28.68
CA GLU A 310 18.93 52.34 -28.85
C GLU A 310 17.56 52.76 -29.46
N GLU A 311 16.66 53.44 -28.73
CA GLU A 311 16.93 54.64 -27.92
C GLU A 311 16.27 54.61 -26.52
N ARG A 312 16.84 55.40 -25.59
CA ARG A 312 16.21 55.77 -24.31
C ARG A 312 15.60 57.17 -24.41
N GLU A 313 14.80 57.49 -23.40
CA GLU A 313 14.58 58.86 -22.90
C GLU A 313 13.66 59.77 -23.72
N GLN A 314 12.36 59.71 -23.40
CA GLN A 314 11.62 60.95 -23.17
C GLN A 314 10.60 60.81 -22.04
N GLU A 315 10.75 61.68 -21.03
CA GLU A 315 9.90 61.75 -19.84
C GLU A 315 8.63 62.61 -20.06
N LYS A 316 7.62 62.37 -19.21
CA LYS A 316 6.68 63.35 -18.62
C LYS A 316 5.91 64.30 -19.56
N LYS A 317 4.62 63.97 -19.80
CA LYS A 317 3.42 64.85 -19.87
C LYS A 317 2.21 63.96 -20.24
N CYS A 318 0.99 64.08 -19.69
CA CYS A 318 0.41 64.75 -18.51
C CYS A 318 -0.79 63.83 -18.08
N CYS A 319 -1.49 63.89 -16.94
CA CYS A 319 -1.76 64.89 -15.89
C CYS A 319 -1.57 64.25 -14.49
N SER A 320 -1.47 64.96 -13.35
CA SER A 320 -1.98 66.28 -12.95
C SER A 320 -3.49 66.37 -12.64
N CYS A 321 -4.02 65.40 -11.88
CA CYS A 321 -4.85 65.68 -10.68
C CYS A 321 -5.04 64.39 -9.87
N CYS A 322 -5.06 64.47 -8.53
CA CYS A 322 -5.43 63.34 -7.67
C CYS A 322 -6.34 63.83 -6.54
N SER A 323 -7.54 63.26 -6.45
CA SER A 323 -8.33 63.24 -5.23
C SER A 323 -9.30 62.06 -5.24
N LYS A 324 -9.13 61.17 -4.25
CA LYS A 324 -10.02 60.05 -3.86
C LYS A 324 -10.18 58.87 -4.85
N CYS A 325 -9.57 57.76 -4.42
CA CYS A 325 -10.05 56.37 -4.56
C CYS A 325 -10.09 55.72 -5.96
N CYS A 326 -9.11 54.85 -6.22
CA CYS A 326 -9.27 53.58 -6.95
C CYS A 326 -8.22 52.57 -6.45
N CYS A 327 -8.50 51.27 -6.56
CA CYS A 327 -7.68 50.21 -5.99
C CYS A 327 -6.46 49.87 -6.88
N ASP A 328 -5.26 49.75 -6.29
CA ASP A 328 -4.07 49.22 -6.99
C ASP A 328 -4.10 47.69 -7.08
N CYS A 329 -5.16 47.15 -7.69
CA CYS A 329 -5.24 45.75 -8.08
C CYS A 329 -4.41 45.56 -9.36
N LYS A 330 -3.07 45.49 -9.19
CA LYS A 330 -2.14 45.20 -10.29
C LYS A 330 -2.57 43.89 -10.99
N PRO A 331 -2.67 43.88 -12.33
CA PRO A 331 -3.11 42.70 -13.05
C PRO A 331 -2.06 41.59 -12.95
N LEU A 332 -2.43 40.43 -12.38
CA LEU A 332 -1.62 39.22 -12.55
C LEU A 332 -1.45 38.92 -14.05
N GLN A 333 -0.20 38.79 -14.50
CA GLN A 333 0.12 38.35 -15.85
C GLN A 333 0.04 36.82 -15.91
N ALA A 334 -0.53 36.28 -16.99
CA ALA A 334 -0.63 34.83 -17.20
C ALA A 334 0.77 34.18 -17.22
N ASP A 335 1.74 34.86 -17.82
CA ASP A 335 3.16 34.46 -17.86
C ASP A 335 3.75 34.31 -16.44
N THR A 336 3.27 35.07 -15.47
CA THR A 336 3.69 34.98 -14.06
C THR A 336 3.09 33.76 -13.37
N ILE A 337 1.84 33.40 -13.69
CA ILE A 337 1.17 32.20 -13.13
C ILE A 337 1.92 30.94 -13.59
N ASP A 338 2.22 30.83 -14.90
CA ASP A 338 2.96 29.73 -15.52
C ASP A 338 4.38 29.56 -14.94
N VAL A 339 5.03 30.64 -14.52
CA VAL A 339 6.33 30.61 -13.82
C VAL A 339 6.19 30.14 -12.37
N TYR A 340 5.19 30.63 -11.62
CA TYR A 340 4.96 30.17 -10.24
C TYR A 340 4.55 28.70 -10.19
N ALA A 341 3.68 28.25 -11.10
CA ALA A 341 3.25 26.85 -11.22
C ALA A 341 4.44 25.90 -11.33
N ARG A 342 5.35 26.15 -12.28
CA ARG A 342 6.54 25.32 -12.55
C ARG A 342 7.53 25.22 -11.38
N ALA A 343 7.50 26.16 -10.43
CA ALA A 343 8.38 26.15 -9.26
C ALA A 343 7.66 25.65 -8.00
N VAL A 344 6.45 26.14 -7.73
CA VAL A 344 5.71 25.87 -6.50
C VAL A 344 5.12 24.46 -6.51
N PHE A 345 4.54 24.00 -7.63
CA PHE A 345 3.88 22.69 -7.67
C PHE A 345 4.87 21.51 -7.48
N PRO A 346 6.05 21.46 -8.13
CA PRO A 346 7.05 20.43 -7.84
C PRO A 346 7.63 20.54 -6.43
N ALA A 347 7.82 21.76 -5.91
CA ALA A 347 8.35 21.97 -4.57
C ALA A 347 7.37 21.51 -3.47
N THR A 348 6.08 21.82 -3.58
CA THR A 348 5.07 21.35 -2.62
C THR A 348 4.86 19.84 -2.73
N PHE A 349 4.88 19.27 -3.94
CA PHE A 349 4.84 17.81 -4.10
C PHE A 349 6.05 17.13 -3.46
N ALA A 350 7.27 17.67 -3.63
CA ALA A 350 8.48 17.14 -3.00
C ALA A 350 8.42 17.24 -1.46
N ILE A 351 7.95 18.36 -0.90
CA ILE A 351 7.77 18.52 0.55
C ILE A 351 6.75 17.50 1.10
N VAL A 352 5.62 17.31 0.42
CA VAL A 352 4.60 16.34 0.83
C VAL A 352 5.12 14.90 0.73
N ASN A 353 5.94 14.58 -0.27
CA ASN A 353 6.62 13.28 -0.36
C ASN A 353 7.59 13.06 0.81
N VAL A 354 8.42 14.05 1.14
CA VAL A 354 9.35 13.95 2.29
C VAL A 354 8.58 13.74 3.59
N ILE A 355 7.48 14.48 3.81
CA ILE A 355 6.63 14.30 4.99
C ILE A 355 5.97 12.92 5.01
N TYR A 356 5.45 12.45 3.88
CA TYR A 356 4.84 11.12 3.75
C TYR A 356 5.85 10.01 4.08
N TRP A 357 7.03 10.00 3.46
CA TRP A 357 8.03 8.98 3.71
C TRP A 357 8.50 8.99 5.16
N VAL A 358 8.81 10.17 5.74
CA VAL A 358 9.19 10.29 7.16
C VAL A 358 8.08 9.82 8.12
N ALA A 359 6.80 9.96 7.76
CA ALA A 359 5.67 9.54 8.59
C ALA A 359 5.31 8.04 8.47
N TYR A 360 5.76 7.35 7.42
CA TYR A 360 5.45 5.94 7.19
C TYR A 360 6.66 4.98 7.25
N THR A 361 7.90 5.48 7.14
CA THR A 361 9.14 4.68 7.33
C THR A 361 9.79 4.88 8.71
N MET A 362 9.15 5.62 9.62
CA MET A 362 9.48 5.74 11.04
C MET A 362 8.27 5.31 11.87
#